data_AF-A0AAD5MZU3-F1
#
_entry.id   AF-A0AAD5MZU3-F1
#
_cell.length_a   1.000
_cell.length_b   1.000
_cell.length_c   1.000
_cell.angle_alpha   90.00
_cell.angle_beta   90.00
_cell.angle_gamma   90.00
#
_symmetry.space_group_name_H-M   'P 1'
#
loop_
_entity.id
_entity.type
_entity.pdbx_description
1 polymer ?
#
loop_
_entity_poly.entity_id
_entity_poly.type
_entity_poly.pdbx_seq_one_letter_code
_entity_poly.pdbx_strand_id
1 'polypeptide(L)' 'MVTVTAVNGTHLTISGTLSTTNIIMANWTRAMWQSVVDRAVRMLASGPFGSHFFSARATVGGNLT' A
#
# COMPACT_ATOMS: atom_id res chain seq x y z
N MET A 1 -15.12 -11.11 -10.66
CA MET A 1 -15.92 -10.88 -9.46
C MET A 1 -15.02 -10.30 -8.39
N VAL A 2 -15.32 -9.10 -7.88
CA VAL A 2 -14.64 -8.55 -6.70
C VAL A 2 -15.56 -8.83 -5.50
N THR A 3 -15.08 -9.63 -4.57
CA THR A 3 -15.80 -9.93 -3.33
C THR A 3 -15.53 -8.79 -2.35
N VAL A 4 -16.57 -8.03 -1.98
CA VAL A 4 -16.49 -7.03 -0.92
C VAL A 4 -16.98 -7.71 0.36
N THR A 5 -16.05 -8.15 1.21
CA THR A 5 -16.37 -8.57 2.57
C THR A 5 -16.55 -7.32 3.42
N ALA A 6 -17.67 -7.24 4.14
CA ALA A 6 -17.99 -6.11 5.01
C ALA A 6 -16.89 -5.94 6.08
N VAL A 7 -16.09 -4.90 5.92
CA VAL A 7 -15.07 -4.54 6.89
C VAL A 7 -15.77 -3.78 8.02
N ASN A 8 -15.54 -4.19 9.27
CA ASN A 8 -15.96 -3.43 10.45
C ASN A 8 -15.60 -1.95 10.25
N GLY A 9 -16.51 -1.01 10.53
CA GLY A 9 -16.40 0.42 10.18
C GLY A 9 -15.17 1.15 10.75
N THR A 10 -14.31 0.45 11.47
CA THR A 10 -13.00 0.88 11.97
C THR A 10 -11.84 0.63 11.00
N HIS A 11 -12.04 -0.02 9.85
CA HIS A 11 -10.93 -0.35 8.94
C HIS A 11 -11.27 -0.02 7.47
N LEU A 12 -10.65 1.05 6.95
CA LEU A 12 -10.75 1.45 5.54
C LEU A 12 -9.68 0.70 4.75
N THR A 13 -10.09 -0.06 3.73
CA THR A 13 -9.17 -0.72 2.79
C THR A 13 -9.17 0.01 1.47
N ILE A 14 -8.00 0.50 1.04
CA ILE A 14 -7.80 1.17 -0.24
C ILE A 14 -6.85 0.30 -1.07
N SER A 15 -7.25 -0.03 -2.29
CA SER A 15 -6.42 -0.75 -3.27
C SER A 15 -6.21 0.11 -4.51
N GLY A 16 -5.04 -0.01 -5.12
CA GLY A 16 -4.71 0.67 -6.37
C GLY A 16 -3.51 0.04 -7.05
N THR A 17 -3.23 0.49 -8.27
CA THR A 17 -2.10 0.00 -9.07
C THR A 17 -1.00 1.05 -9.07
N LEU A 18 0.22 0.67 -8.67
CA LEU A 18 1.42 1.45 -8.95
C LEU A 18 1.97 1.04 -10.30
N SER A 19 2.15 2.01 -11.19
CA SER A 19 2.88 1.82 -12.44
C SER A 19 4.20 2.59 -12.36
N THR A 20 5.25 2.02 -12.94
CA THR A 20 6.55 2.68 -13.10
C THR A 20 7.02 2.54 -14.53
N THR A 21 7.66 3.60 -15.04
CA THR A 21 8.38 3.57 -16.31
C THR A 21 9.88 3.30 -16.10
N ASN A 22 10.34 3.28 -14.85
CA ASN A 22 11.73 3.02 -14.52
C ASN A 22 12.02 1.51 -14.57
N ILE A 23 12.85 1.09 -15.52
CA ILE A 23 13.19 -0.31 -15.76
C ILE A 23 13.87 -0.98 -14.56
N ILE A 24 14.61 -0.24 -13.74
CA ILE A 24 15.25 -0.78 -12.54
C ILE A 24 14.16 -1.14 -11.52
N MET A 25 13.21 -0.24 -11.28
CA MET A 25 12.10 -0.47 -10.35
C MET A 25 11.13 -1.54 -10.85
N ALA A 26 10.96 -1.70 -12.17
CA ALA A 26 10.17 -2.78 -12.74
C ALA A 26 10.72 -4.17 -12.38
N ASN A 27 12.06 -4.28 -12.25
CA ASN A 27 12.74 -5.52 -11.86
C ASN A 27 12.90 -5.69 -10.34
N TRP A 28 12.31 -4.82 -9.53
CA TRP A 28 12.42 -4.94 -8.09
C TRP A 28 11.60 -6.10 -7.54
N THR A 29 12.19 -6.78 -6.57
CA THR A 29 11.49 -7.83 -5.84
C THR A 29 10.32 -7.26 -5.04
N ARG A 30 9.38 -8.12 -4.65
CA ARG A 30 8.26 -7.73 -3.77
C ARG A 30 8.73 -7.04 -2.49
N ALA A 31 9.81 -7.53 -1.88
CA ALA A 31 10.35 -6.96 -0.65
C ALA A 31 10.87 -5.53 -0.85
N MET A 32 11.50 -5.25 -2.00
CA MET A 32 11.97 -3.91 -2.34
C MET A 32 10.80 -2.94 -2.55
N TRP A 33 9.78 -3.36 -3.30
CA TRP A 33 8.55 -2.58 -3.44
C TRP A 33 7.85 -2.36 -2.08
N GLN A 34 7.81 -3.37 -1.23
CA GLN A 34 7.23 -3.27 0.11
C GLN A 34 7.91 -2.18 0.94
N SER A 35 9.25 -2.06 0.89
CA SER A 35 9.99 -1.00 1.57
C SER A 35 9.57 0.42 1.13
N VAL A 36 9.20 0.62 -0.15
CA VAL A 36 8.70 1.90 -0.64
C VAL A 36 7.33 2.19 -0.05
N VAL A 37 6.42 1.21 -0.12
CA VAL A 37 5.05 1.38 0.37
C VAL A 37 5.03 1.57 1.89
N ASP A 38 5.89 0.86 2.64
CA ASP A 38 6.05 1.04 4.09
C ASP A 38 6.58 2.44 4.44
N ARG A 39 7.42 3.03 3.59
CA ARG A 39 7.85 4.42 3.75
C ARG A 39 6.67 5.37 3.52
N ALA A 40 5.85 5.15 2.49
CA ALA A 40 4.67 5.97 2.22
C ALA A 40 3.67 5.92 3.40
N VAL A 41 3.40 4.73 3.95
CA VAL A 41 2.55 4.57 5.14
C VAL A 41 3.11 5.33 6.34
N ARG A 42 4.42 5.24 6.60
CA ARG A 42 5.05 6.00 7.68
C ARG A 42 4.93 7.51 7.48
N MET A 43 5.15 8.01 6.27
CA MET A 43 5.01 9.44 5.95
C MET A 43 3.58 9.94 6.16
N LEU A 44 2.57 9.14 5.78
CA LEU A 44 1.17 9.45 6.03
C LEU A 44 0.86 9.46 7.53
N ALA A 45 1.38 8.49 8.29
CA ALA A 45 1.19 8.39 9.73
C ALA A 45 1.90 9.50 10.52
N SER A 46 3.05 9.99 10.06
CA SER A 46 3.76 11.11 10.68
C SER A 46 3.26 12.48 10.23
N GLY A 47 2.46 12.53 9.16
CA GLY A 47 1.98 13.78 8.54
C GLY A 47 0.62 14.25 9.07
N PRO A 48 0.01 15.25 8.41
CA PRO A 48 -1.30 15.80 8.79
C PRO A 48 -2.42 14.75 8.84
N PHE A 49 -2.24 13.62 8.15
CA PHE A 49 -3.20 12.52 8.11
C PHE A 49 -3.03 11.52 9.27
N GLY A 50 -1.99 11.64 10.11
CA GLY A 50 -1.68 10.69 11.17
C GLY A 50 -2.78 10.54 12.23
N SER A 51 -3.50 11.62 12.54
CA SER A 51 -4.63 11.59 13.48
C SER A 51 -5.90 10.97 12.90
N HIS A 52 -5.96 10.72 11.59
CA HIS A 52 -7.15 10.17 10.92
C HIS A 52 -7.18 8.63 10.93
N PHE A 53 -6.10 7.98 11.33
CA PHE A 53 -5.98 6.52 11.32
C PHE A 53 -5.38 6.02 12.63
N PHE A 54 -6.05 5.06 13.28
CA PHE A 54 -5.50 4.38 14.47
C PHE A 54 -4.29 3.49 14.11
N SER A 55 -4.35 2.85 12.94
CA SER A 55 -3.27 2.03 12.39
C SER A 55 -3.38 1.98 10.86
N ALA A 56 -2.25 1.91 10.17
CA ALA A 56 -2.21 1.75 8.72
C ALA A 56 -1.19 0.65 8.34
N ARG A 57 -1.58 -0.21 7.41
CA ARG A 57 -0.73 -1.24 6.82
C ARG A 57 -0.99 -1.27 5.33
N ALA A 58 0.06 -1.46 4.54
CA ALA A 58 -0.05 -1.64 3.11
C ALA A 58 0.76 -2.86 2.67
N THR A 59 0.33 -3.48 1.58
CA THR A 59 0.96 -4.69 1.06
C THR A 59 1.01 -4.63 -0.45
N VAL A 60 2.14 -5.03 -1.03
CA VAL A 60 2.25 -5.22 -2.48
C VAL A 60 1.50 -6.50 -2.86
N GLY A 61 0.48 -6.38 -3.71
CA GLY A 61 -0.29 -7.50 -4.27
C GLY A 61 0.03 -7.73 -5.76
N GLY A 62 -0.30 -8.91 -6.30
CA GLY A 62 -0.15 -9.24 -7.73
C GLY A 62 1.12 -10.00 -8.13
N ASN A 63 1.16 -10.49 -9.37
CA ASN A 63 2.32 -11.19 -9.93
C ASN A 63 3.37 -10.14 -10.36
N LEU A 64 4.54 -10.15 -9.73
CA LEU A 64 5.69 -9.31 -10.11
C LEU A 64 6.55 -10.14 -11.06
N THR A 65 6.05 -10.36 -12.27
CA THR A 65 6.75 -11.06 -13.35
C THR A 65 7.03 -10.11 -14.47
#